data_AF-A0A930TS14-F1
#
_entry.id   AF-A0A930TS14-F1
#
_cell.length_a   1.000
_cell.length_b   1.000
_cell.length_c   1.000
_cell.angle_alpha   90.00
_cell.angle_beta   90.00
_cell.angle_gamma   90.00
#
_symmetry.space_group_name_H-M   'P 1'
#
loop_
_entity.id
_entity.type
_entity.pdbx_description
1 polymer ?
#
loop_
_entity_poly.entity_id
_entity_poly.type
_entity_poly.pdbx_seq_one_letter_code
_entity_poly.pdbx_strand_id
1 'polypeptide(L)'
;MNDVISDSAEAAAEALRSSAESLEEASSKIESTQFPSGEQAKEQWQEIVDKVSAFLAELPEYLSGFFGEYKQPIVTVGLIVAAIISVKLTLAVLGALNDIPLLSPLLELIGLGYSAWFVYRYLWKASSRQELANDFNALKEQVLGNNPFK
;
A
#
# COMPACT_ATOMS: atom_id res chain seq x y z
N MET A 1 76.79 -6.76 30.70
CA MET A 1 76.28 -5.76 29.72
C MET A 1 75.72 -6.39 28.45
N ASN A 2 75.89 -7.70 28.22
CA ASN A 2 75.31 -8.40 27.05
C ASN A 2 73.88 -8.94 27.30
N ASP A 3 73.45 -9.12 28.54
CA ASP A 3 72.15 -9.76 28.84
C ASP A 3 70.96 -8.82 28.59
N VAL A 4 71.13 -7.50 28.76
CA VAL A 4 70.08 -6.50 28.54
C VAL A 4 69.71 -6.36 27.05
N ILE A 5 70.64 -6.68 26.15
CA ILE A 5 70.40 -6.63 24.70
C ILE A 5 69.63 -7.88 24.23
N SER A 6 69.86 -9.04 24.86
CA SER A 6 69.15 -10.29 24.57
C SER A 6 67.69 -10.25 25.02
N ASP A 7 67.43 -9.69 26.21
CA ASP A 7 66.08 -9.59 26.79
C ASP A 7 65.15 -8.67 25.95
N SER A 8 65.71 -7.56 25.44
CA SER A 8 64.98 -6.68 24.51
C SER A 8 64.72 -7.32 23.15
N ALA A 9 65.54 -8.30 22.73
CA ALA A 9 65.34 -9.02 21.47
C ALA A 9 64.26 -10.11 21.61
N GLU A 10 64.17 -10.77 22.77
CA GLU A 10 63.14 -11.77 23.06
C GLU A 10 61.76 -11.13 23.27
N ALA A 11 61.68 -10.00 23.97
CA ALA A 11 60.44 -9.25 24.11
C ALA A 11 59.88 -8.75 22.76
N ALA A 12 60.78 -8.35 21.85
CA ALA A 12 60.39 -7.99 20.48
C ALA A 12 59.91 -9.20 19.67
N ALA A 13 60.52 -10.37 19.87
CA ALA A 13 60.11 -11.61 19.19
C ALA A 13 58.72 -12.10 19.66
N GLU A 14 58.41 -11.94 20.95
CA GLU A 14 57.14 -12.37 21.52
C GLU A 14 55.96 -11.46 21.11
N ALA A 15 56.21 -10.14 21.05
CA ALA A 15 55.23 -9.18 20.53
C ALA A 15 54.89 -9.43 19.05
N LEU A 16 55.88 -9.81 18.25
CA LEU A 16 55.69 -10.20 16.84
C LEU A 16 54.90 -11.51 16.72
N ARG A 17 55.14 -12.48 17.60
CA ARG A 17 54.42 -13.76 17.62
C ARG A 17 52.94 -13.60 17.99
N SER A 18 52.64 -12.81 19.01
CA SER A 18 51.26 -12.49 19.39
C SER A 18 50.52 -11.73 18.28
N SER A 19 51.22 -10.85 17.56
CA SER A 19 50.68 -10.17 16.38
C SER A 19 50.44 -11.14 15.22
N ALA A 20 51.28 -12.16 15.04
CA ALA A 20 51.09 -13.19 14.02
C ALA A 20 49.89 -14.11 14.33
N GLU A 21 49.73 -14.52 15.59
CA GLU A 21 48.62 -15.37 16.03
C GLU A 21 47.26 -14.65 15.91
N SER A 22 47.21 -13.36 16.24
CA SER A 22 45.99 -12.54 16.06
C SER A 22 45.64 -12.27 14.60
N LEU A 23 46.62 -12.22 13.69
CA LEU A 23 46.39 -12.16 12.25
C LEU A 23 45.91 -13.49 11.68
N GLU A 24 46.33 -14.62 12.24
CA GLU A 24 45.87 -15.96 11.85
C GLU A 24 44.43 -16.21 12.32
N GLU A 25 44.08 -15.77 13.53
CA GLU A 25 42.71 -15.78 14.04
C GLU A 25 41.79 -14.84 13.22
N ALA A 26 42.28 -13.65 12.85
CA ALA A 26 41.55 -12.75 11.97
C ALA A 26 41.38 -13.34 10.55
N SER A 27 42.39 -14.02 10.02
CA SER A 27 42.34 -14.68 8.71
C SER A 27 41.31 -15.82 8.70
N SER A 28 41.30 -16.70 9.71
CA SER A 28 40.32 -17.80 9.80
C SER A 28 38.88 -17.30 9.98
N LYS A 29 38.69 -16.19 10.70
CA LYS A 29 37.38 -15.56 10.89
C LYS A 29 36.89 -14.85 9.62
N ILE A 30 37.79 -14.30 8.81
CA ILE A 30 37.48 -13.74 7.49
C ILE A 30 37.19 -14.86 6.47
N GLU A 31 37.89 -15.99 6.55
CA GLU A 31 37.65 -17.18 5.71
C GLU A 31 36.28 -17.84 6.01
N SER A 32 35.76 -17.71 7.23
CA SER A 32 34.38 -18.10 7.57
C SER A 32 33.28 -17.21 6.98
N THR A 33 33.65 -16.12 6.27
CA THR A 33 32.72 -15.27 5.48
C THR A 33 32.86 -15.55 3.97
N GLN A 34 33.32 -16.74 3.59
CA GLN A 34 33.35 -17.15 2.20
C GLN A 34 31.92 -17.33 1.68
N PHE A 35 31.53 -16.52 0.71
CA PHE A 35 30.35 -16.78 -0.10
C PHE A 35 30.44 -18.23 -0.60
N PRO A 36 29.36 -19.01 -0.48
CA PRO A 36 29.39 -20.42 -0.84
C PRO A 36 29.93 -20.55 -2.28
N SER A 37 30.97 -21.35 -2.47
CA SER A 37 31.51 -21.64 -3.82
C SER A 37 30.39 -22.23 -4.69
N GLY A 38 30.49 -22.07 -6.01
CA GLY A 38 29.38 -22.21 -6.97
C GLY A 38 28.51 -23.49 -6.94
N GLU A 39 28.93 -24.55 -6.25
CA GLU A 39 28.07 -25.71 -5.92
C GLU A 39 27.23 -25.48 -4.65
N GLN A 40 27.85 -25.07 -3.54
CA GLN A 40 27.16 -24.69 -2.30
C GLN A 40 26.21 -23.50 -2.50
N ALA A 41 26.56 -22.55 -3.38
CA ALA A 41 25.69 -21.41 -3.67
C ALA A 41 24.40 -21.89 -4.32
N LYS A 42 24.50 -22.83 -5.27
CA LYS A 42 23.34 -23.39 -5.96
C LYS A 42 22.46 -24.18 -4.99
N GLU A 43 23.06 -24.96 -4.08
CA GLU A 43 22.32 -25.70 -3.06
C GLU A 43 21.57 -24.75 -2.10
N GLN A 44 22.21 -23.69 -1.63
CA GLN A 44 21.55 -22.68 -0.79
C GLN A 44 20.47 -21.89 -1.55
N TRP A 45 20.70 -21.55 -2.81
CA TRP A 45 19.69 -20.91 -3.66
C TRP A 45 18.49 -21.80 -3.92
N GLN A 46 18.70 -23.11 -4.10
CA GLN A 46 17.60 -24.07 -4.22
C GLN A 46 16.83 -24.19 -2.91
N GLU A 47 17.51 -24.28 -1.76
CA GLU A 47 16.85 -24.32 -0.46
C GLU A 47 16.04 -23.04 -0.16
N ILE A 48 16.54 -21.87 -0.58
CA ILE A 48 15.82 -20.59 -0.47
C ILE A 48 14.58 -20.59 -1.39
N VAL A 49 14.72 -21.06 -2.63
CA VAL A 49 13.59 -21.15 -3.56
C VAL A 49 12.55 -22.16 -3.05
N ASP A 50 12.98 -23.26 -2.47
CA ASP A 50 12.09 -24.28 -1.89
C ASP A 50 11.35 -23.74 -0.67
N LYS A 51 12.06 -23.07 0.25
CA LYS A 51 11.44 -22.42 1.43
C LYS A 51 10.47 -21.30 1.04
N VAL A 52 10.85 -20.47 0.05
CA VAL A 52 9.99 -19.40 -0.45
C VAL A 52 8.78 -19.98 -1.16
N SER A 53 8.94 -21.00 -1.99
CA SER A 53 7.81 -21.65 -2.68
C SER A 53 6.86 -22.34 -1.71
N ALA A 54 7.38 -22.99 -0.66
CA ALA A 54 6.57 -23.58 0.40
C ALA A 54 5.76 -22.51 1.15
N PHE A 55 6.39 -21.40 1.54
CA PHE A 55 5.69 -20.28 2.17
C PHE A 55 4.67 -19.61 1.23
N LEU A 56 5.04 -19.38 -0.03
CA LEU A 56 4.17 -18.81 -1.07
C LEU A 56 2.99 -19.73 -1.40
N ALA A 57 3.15 -21.05 -1.28
CA ALA A 57 2.06 -22.02 -1.50
C ALA A 57 1.00 -21.92 -0.39
N GLU A 58 1.40 -21.53 0.82
CA GLU A 58 0.47 -21.31 1.93
C GLU A 58 -0.14 -19.89 1.92
N LEU A 59 0.53 -18.89 1.34
CA LEU A 59 0.01 -17.51 1.22
C LEU A 59 -1.40 -17.39 0.61
N PRO A 60 -1.75 -18.04 -0.52
CA PRO A 60 -3.08 -17.88 -1.09
C PRO A 60 -4.17 -18.37 -0.13
N GLU A 61 -3.91 -19.36 0.71
CA GLU A 61 -4.86 -19.85 1.70
C GLU A 61 -5.08 -18.82 2.81
N TYR A 62 -4.00 -18.24 3.35
CA TYR A 62 -4.09 -17.17 4.36
C TYR A 62 -4.71 -15.88 3.80
N LEU A 63 -4.36 -15.49 2.57
CA LEU A 63 -4.91 -14.31 1.90
C LEU A 63 -6.38 -14.52 1.52
N SER A 64 -6.75 -15.72 1.07
CA SER A 64 -8.15 -16.06 0.78
C SER A 64 -9.00 -16.05 2.05
N GLY A 65 -8.50 -16.61 3.16
CA GLY A 65 -9.17 -16.56 4.46
C GLY A 65 -9.31 -15.14 5.00
N PHE A 66 -8.26 -14.32 4.89
CA PHE A 66 -8.30 -12.92 5.32
C PHE A 66 -9.25 -12.08 4.44
N PHE A 67 -9.15 -12.15 3.12
CA PHE A 67 -10.08 -11.42 2.24
C PHE A 67 -11.51 -11.96 2.36
N GLY A 68 -11.70 -13.24 2.64
CA GLY A 68 -13.00 -13.86 2.89
C GLY A 68 -13.66 -13.33 4.16
N GLU A 69 -12.95 -13.39 5.29
CA GLU A 69 -13.44 -12.98 6.61
C GLU A 69 -13.51 -11.45 6.76
N TYR A 70 -12.53 -10.72 6.22
CA TYR A 70 -12.45 -9.25 6.34
C TYR A 70 -13.08 -8.50 5.17
N LYS A 71 -13.77 -9.18 4.24
CA LYS A 71 -14.47 -8.55 3.10
C LYS A 71 -15.33 -7.37 3.53
N GLN A 72 -16.16 -7.57 4.55
CA GLN A 72 -17.08 -6.55 5.03
C GLN A 72 -16.36 -5.33 5.65
N PRO A 73 -15.47 -5.48 6.65
CA PRO A 73 -14.75 -4.34 7.20
C PRO A 73 -13.79 -3.68 6.21
N ILE A 74 -13.11 -4.44 5.33
CA ILE A 74 -12.25 -3.87 4.28
C ILE A 74 -13.07 -3.01 3.32
N VAL A 75 -14.24 -3.46 2.89
CA VAL A 75 -15.12 -2.67 2.03
C VAL A 75 -15.63 -1.43 2.76
N THR A 76 -16.01 -1.54 4.04
CA THR A 76 -16.45 -0.38 4.82
C THR A 76 -15.34 0.66 5.00
N VAL A 77 -14.15 0.24 5.41
CA VAL A 77 -12.99 1.13 5.55
C VAL A 77 -12.60 1.69 4.19
N GLY A 78 -12.60 0.86 3.16
CA GLY A 78 -12.36 1.27 1.77
C GLY A 78 -13.35 2.33 1.30
N LEU A 79 -14.64 2.19 1.61
CA LEU A 79 -15.65 3.20 1.32
C LEU A 79 -15.44 4.49 2.11
N ILE A 80 -15.07 4.42 3.39
CA ILE A 80 -14.78 5.61 4.19
C ILE A 80 -13.57 6.36 3.60
N VAL A 81 -12.50 5.63 3.28
CA VAL A 81 -11.30 6.20 2.65
C VAL A 81 -11.64 6.79 1.28
N ALA A 82 -12.40 6.07 0.46
CA ALA A 82 -12.85 6.54 -0.85
C ALA A 82 -13.73 7.78 -0.73
N ALA A 83 -14.60 7.86 0.28
CA ALA A 83 -15.42 9.04 0.55
C ALA A 83 -14.55 10.25 0.92
N ILE A 84 -13.56 10.07 1.79
CA ILE A 84 -12.62 11.14 2.17
C ILE A 84 -11.83 11.62 0.95
N ILE A 85 -11.29 10.70 0.14
CA ILE A 85 -10.55 11.03 -1.08
C ILE A 85 -11.46 11.77 -2.06
N SER A 86 -12.69 11.29 -2.25
CA SER A 86 -13.69 11.93 -3.12
C SER A 86 -13.96 13.37 -2.68
N VAL A 87 -14.17 13.60 -1.38
CA VAL A 87 -14.35 14.96 -0.84
C VAL A 87 -13.13 15.83 -1.11
N LYS A 88 -11.92 15.34 -0.84
CA LYS A 88 -10.69 16.09 -1.12
C LYS A 88 -10.52 16.40 -2.59
N LEU A 89 -10.85 15.45 -3.47
CA LEU A 89 -10.80 15.64 -4.91
C LEU A 89 -11.81 16.70 -5.36
N THR A 90 -13.06 16.64 -4.88
CA THR A 90 -14.07 17.66 -5.16
C THR A 90 -13.62 19.04 -4.69
N LEU A 91 -13.04 19.15 -3.49
CA LEU A 91 -12.49 20.41 -2.98
C LEU A 91 -11.30 20.91 -3.80
N ALA A 92 -10.40 20.02 -4.23
CA ALA A 92 -9.27 20.36 -5.08
C ALA A 92 -9.72 20.83 -6.47
N VAL A 93 -10.70 20.15 -7.06
CA VAL A 93 -11.34 20.57 -8.31
C VAL A 93 -12.00 21.93 -8.11
N LEU A 94 -12.80 22.13 -7.06
CA LEU A 94 -13.42 23.42 -6.78
C LEU A 94 -12.40 24.54 -6.58
N GLY A 95 -11.27 24.26 -5.91
CA GLY A 95 -10.15 25.19 -5.79
C GLY A 95 -9.56 25.57 -7.15
N ALA A 96 -9.23 24.58 -7.98
CA ALA A 96 -8.68 24.81 -9.32
C ALA A 96 -9.68 25.54 -10.25
N LEU A 97 -10.98 25.26 -10.12
CA LEU A 97 -12.03 25.97 -10.84
C LEU A 97 -12.14 27.44 -10.39
N ASN A 98 -11.99 27.71 -9.09
CA ASN A 98 -12.01 29.06 -8.54
C ASN A 98 -10.81 29.90 -8.99
N ASP A 99 -9.67 29.26 -9.27
CA ASP A 99 -8.50 29.92 -9.85
C ASP A 99 -8.69 30.29 -11.33
N ILE A 100 -9.71 29.74 -12.00
CA ILE A 100 -10.06 30.05 -13.39
C ILE A 100 -11.31 30.95 -13.41
N PRO A 101 -11.17 32.27 -13.65
CA PRO A 101 -12.25 33.25 -13.47
C PRO A 101 -13.48 33.04 -14.37
N LEU A 102 -13.37 32.22 -15.42
CA LEU A 102 -14.47 31.94 -16.36
C LEU A 102 -15.26 30.67 -16.01
N LEU A 103 -14.73 29.73 -15.22
CA LEU A 103 -15.42 28.46 -14.97
C LEU A 103 -16.54 28.58 -13.95
N SER A 104 -16.35 29.40 -12.91
CA SER A 104 -17.39 29.69 -11.92
C SER A 104 -18.69 30.20 -12.56
N PRO A 105 -18.70 31.28 -13.38
CA PRO A 105 -19.91 31.75 -14.03
C PRO A 105 -20.46 30.78 -15.09
N LEU A 106 -19.62 29.95 -15.71
CA LEU A 106 -20.08 28.92 -16.66
C LEU A 106 -20.82 27.78 -15.94
N LEU A 107 -20.32 27.29 -14.80
CA LEU A 107 -21.01 26.28 -13.99
C LEU A 107 -22.31 26.82 -13.40
N GLU A 108 -22.35 28.09 -13.00
CA GLU A 108 -23.58 28.75 -12.58
C GLU A 108 -24.58 28.82 -13.74
N LEU A 109 -24.15 29.25 -14.94
CA LEU A 109 -25.02 29.31 -16.11
C LEU A 109 -25.54 27.93 -16.53
N ILE A 110 -24.67 26.90 -16.51
CA ILE A 110 -25.05 25.51 -16.79
C ILE A 110 -26.04 25.02 -15.73
N GLY A 111 -25.76 25.26 -14.45
CA GLY A 111 -26.62 24.86 -13.34
C GLY A 111 -27.99 25.51 -13.38
N LEU A 112 -28.04 26.82 -13.65
CA LEU A 112 -29.29 27.57 -13.82
C LEU A 112 -30.03 27.13 -15.09
N GLY A 113 -29.31 26.88 -16.19
CA GLY A 113 -29.89 26.38 -17.44
C GLY A 113 -30.57 25.01 -17.25
N TYR A 114 -29.85 24.06 -16.64
CA TYR A 114 -30.41 22.74 -16.33
C TYR A 114 -31.54 22.82 -15.30
N SER A 115 -31.41 23.65 -14.27
CA SER A 115 -32.46 23.83 -13.27
C SER A 115 -33.72 24.43 -13.88
N ALA A 116 -33.59 25.48 -14.70
CA ALA A 116 -34.71 26.09 -15.40
C ALA A 116 -35.37 25.11 -16.39
N TRP A 117 -34.57 24.37 -17.16
CA TRP A 117 -35.07 23.33 -18.07
C TRP A 117 -35.77 22.20 -17.32
N PHE A 118 -35.23 21.76 -16.18
CA PHE A 118 -35.81 20.72 -15.34
C PHE A 118 -37.15 21.17 -14.76
N VAL A 119 -37.20 22.37 -14.18
CA VAL A 119 -38.45 22.94 -13.64
C VAL A 119 -39.49 23.08 -14.76
N TYR A 120 -39.10 23.61 -15.92
CA TYR A 120 -40.01 23.75 -17.04
C TYR A 120 -40.52 22.39 -17.57
N ARG A 121 -39.64 21.40 -17.73
CA ARG A 121 -40.00 20.11 -18.34
C ARG A 121 -40.75 19.17 -17.40
N TYR A 122 -40.35 19.14 -16.13
CA TYR A 122 -40.82 18.15 -15.15
C TYR A 122 -41.76 18.76 -14.10
N LEU A 123 -41.54 20.02 -13.68
CA LEU A 123 -42.40 20.68 -12.71
C LEU A 123 -43.50 21.53 -13.35
N TRP A 124 -43.44 22.00 -14.59
CA TRP A 124 -44.55 22.81 -15.14
C TRP A 124 -45.73 21.93 -15.59
N LYS A 125 -45.43 20.81 -16.26
CA LYS A 125 -46.45 19.97 -16.90
C LYS A 125 -46.96 18.91 -15.93
N ALA A 126 -48.26 18.91 -15.64
CA ALA A 126 -48.88 18.00 -14.67
C ALA A 126 -48.61 16.52 -14.99
N SER A 127 -48.61 16.12 -16.26
CA SER A 127 -48.28 14.75 -16.68
C SER A 127 -46.85 14.35 -16.32
N SER A 128 -45.89 15.27 -16.47
CA SER A 128 -44.48 15.03 -16.15
C SER A 128 -44.23 14.95 -14.65
N ARG A 129 -45.03 15.66 -13.82
CA ARG A 129 -44.96 15.53 -12.36
C ARG A 129 -45.37 14.13 -11.91
N GLN A 130 -46.42 13.58 -12.53
CA GLN A 130 -46.95 12.25 -12.19
C GLN A 130 -45.95 11.14 -12.58
N GLU A 131 -45.35 11.26 -13.76
CA GLU A 131 -44.31 10.36 -14.27
C GLU A 131 -43.07 10.38 -13.35
N LEU A 132 -42.57 11.58 -13.02
CA LEU A 132 -41.41 11.73 -12.13
C LEU A 132 -41.68 11.17 -10.72
N ALA A 133 -42.88 11.37 -10.17
CA ALA A 133 -43.24 10.84 -8.85
C ALA A 133 -43.29 9.30 -8.86
N ASN A 134 -43.82 8.71 -9.92
CA ASN A 134 -43.85 7.26 -10.08
C ASN A 134 -42.44 6.67 -10.24
N ASP A 135 -41.61 7.27 -11.09
CA ASP A 135 -40.22 6.84 -11.30
C ASP A 135 -39.39 7.00 -10.03
N PHE A 136 -39.55 8.11 -9.31
CA PHE A 136 -38.86 8.33 -8.04
C PHE A 136 -39.26 7.30 -6.98
N ASN A 137 -40.56 6.96 -6.88
CA ASN A 137 -41.02 5.91 -5.98
C ASN A 137 -40.45 4.54 -6.38
N ALA A 138 -40.42 4.22 -7.67
CA ALA A 138 -39.84 2.97 -8.17
C ALA A 138 -38.33 2.87 -7.88
N LEU A 139 -37.57 3.95 -8.08
CA LEU A 139 -36.15 4.01 -7.73
C LEU A 139 -35.93 3.87 -6.22
N LYS A 140 -36.75 4.56 -5.43
CA LYS A 140 -36.71 4.49 -3.97
C LYS A 140 -36.96 3.05 -3.49
N GLU A 141 -37.96 2.36 -4.05
CA GLU A 141 -38.24 0.96 -3.75
C GLU A 141 -37.10 0.03 -4.14
N GLN A 142 -36.44 0.28 -5.28
CA GLN A 142 -35.29 -0.52 -5.73
C GLN A 142 -34.04 -0.32 -4.86
N VAL A 143 -33.73 0.91 -4.47
CA VAL A 143 -32.50 1.22 -3.72
C VAL A 143 -32.64 0.94 -2.23
N LEU A 144 -33.80 1.27 -1.64
CA LEU A 144 -34.03 1.05 -0.21
C LEU A 144 -34.53 -0.37 0.09
N GLY A 145 -35.07 -1.07 -0.92
CA GLY A 145 -35.79 -2.32 -0.74
C GLY A 145 -37.09 -2.09 0.03
N ASN A 146 -38.19 -2.69 -0.40
CA ASN A 146 -39.35 -2.83 0.46
C ASN A 146 -39.00 -3.78 1.61
N ASN A 147 -38.43 -3.23 2.69
CA ASN A 147 -38.31 -3.91 3.97
C ASN A 147 -39.37 -3.37 4.93
N PRO A 148 -40.62 -3.87 4.86
CA PRO A 148 -41.51 -3.83 6.00
C PRO A 148 -40.98 -4.87 7.00
N PHE A 149 -40.05 -4.48 7.87
CA PHE A 149 -39.62 -5.36 8.97
C PHE A 149 -40.79 -5.57 9.94
N LYS A 150 -41.42 -6.73 9.75
CA LYS A 150 -42.08 -7.57 10.75
C LYS A 150 -41.02 -8.35 11.52
#